data_AF-A0A934YSD2-F1
#
_entry.id   AF-A0A934YSD2-F1
#
_cell.length_a   1.000
_cell.length_b   1.000
_cell.length_c   1.000
_cell.angle_alpha   90.00
_cell.angle_beta   90.00
_cell.angle_gamma   90.00
#
_symmetry.space_group_name_H-M   'P 1'
#
loop_
_entity.id
_entity.type
_entity.pdbx_description
1 polymer ?
#
loop_
_entity_poly.entity_id
_entity_poly.type
_entity_poly.pdbx_seq_one_letter_code
_entity_poly.pdbx_strand_id
1 'polypeptide(L)'
;MADRRVGSLDTVTLDEALAYLDRADGDELGAASDLAEDRNLLDACDAQPDATDVHHALFLLRRARGLPTPSFDQTRCQLRRRAA
;
A
#
# COMPACT_ATOMS: atom_id res chain seq x y z
N MET A 1 -14.71 -13.24 4.34
CA MET A 1 -13.65 -12.97 3.35
C MET A 1 -12.33 -13.26 4.04
N ALA A 2 -11.49 -14.15 3.52
CA ALA A 2 -10.22 -14.48 4.15
C ALA A 2 -9.30 -13.25 4.11
N ASP A 3 -8.67 -12.92 5.25
CA ASP A 3 -7.67 -11.86 5.39
C ASP A 3 -6.44 -12.25 4.55
N ARG A 4 -6.44 -11.87 3.26
CA ARG A 4 -5.39 -12.22 2.31
C ARG A 4 -4.30 -11.17 2.40
N ARG A 5 -3.36 -11.40 3.32
CA ARG A 5 -2.17 -10.56 3.49
C ARG A 5 -1.16 -10.86 2.38
N VAL A 6 -0.34 -9.86 2.06
CA VAL A 6 0.76 -9.99 1.10
C VAL A 6 1.72 -11.11 1.51
N GLY A 7 2.06 -11.98 0.55
CA GLY A 7 3.00 -13.08 0.77
C GLY A 7 4.47 -12.75 0.44
N SER A 8 4.76 -11.58 -0.14
CA SER A 8 6.06 -11.21 -0.68
C SER A 8 6.42 -9.73 -0.44
N LEU A 9 7.70 -9.49 -0.14
CA LEU A 9 8.25 -8.14 0.00
C LEU A 9 8.58 -7.47 -1.34
N ASP A 10 8.55 -8.15 -2.48
CA ASP A 10 8.98 -7.53 -3.75
C ASP A 10 7.84 -7.33 -4.74
N THR A 11 6.78 -8.13 -4.61
CA THR A 11 5.69 -8.18 -5.58
C THR A 11 4.35 -8.26 -4.88
N VAL A 12 3.34 -7.68 -5.53
CA VAL A 12 1.94 -7.81 -5.16
C VAL A 12 1.21 -8.31 -6.40
N THR A 13 0.46 -9.38 -6.25
CA THR A 13 -0.38 -9.93 -7.32
C THR A 13 -1.62 -9.05 -7.54
N LEU A 14 -2.26 -9.18 -8.69
CA LEU A 14 -3.49 -8.45 -8.97
C LEU A 14 -4.61 -8.78 -7.95
N ASP A 15 -4.71 -10.04 -7.52
CA ASP A 15 -5.70 -10.48 -6.53
C ASP A 15 -5.47 -9.83 -5.15
N GLU A 16 -4.22 -9.80 -4.68
CA GLU A 16 -3.85 -9.10 -3.44
C GLU A 16 -4.12 -7.59 -3.56
N ALA A 17 -3.76 -6.97 -4.69
CA ALA A 17 -3.99 -5.54 -4.90
C ALA A 17 -5.48 -5.18 -4.88
N LEU A 18 -6.34 -6.01 -5.47
CA LEU A 18 -7.78 -5.83 -5.43
C LEU A 18 -8.33 -6.06 -4.01
N ALA A 19 -7.82 -7.05 -3.27
CA ALA A 19 -8.25 -7.30 -1.89
C ALA A 19 -7.96 -6.09 -0.96
N TYR A 20 -6.78 -5.46 -1.08
CA TYR A 20 -6.47 -4.25 -0.32
C TYR A 20 -7.38 -3.07 -0.70
N LEU A 21 -7.69 -2.90 -2.00
CA LEU A 21 -8.60 -1.85 -2.45
C LEU A 21 -10.05 -2.07 -1.99
N ASP A 22 -10.53 -3.31 -2.05
CA ASP A 22 -11.87 -3.67 -1.57
C ASP A 22 -11.99 -3.42 -0.06
N ARG A 23 -10.95 -3.75 0.72
CA ARG A 23 -10.89 -3.47 2.16
C ARG A 23 -10.89 -1.96 2.46
N ALA A 24 -10.22 -1.18 1.63
CA ALA A 24 -10.13 0.27 1.76
C ALA A 24 -11.31 1.02 1.10
N ASP A 25 -12.37 0.33 0.67
CA ASP A 25 -13.53 0.91 -0.03
C ASP A 25 -13.11 1.80 -1.23
N GLY A 26 -12.09 1.36 -1.97
CA GLY A 26 -11.52 2.08 -3.11
C GLY A 26 -10.56 3.22 -2.77
N ASP A 27 -10.27 3.49 -1.49
CA ASP A 27 -9.22 4.44 -1.08
C ASP A 27 -7.83 3.89 -1.39
N GLU A 28 -7.26 4.27 -2.54
CA GLU A 28 -5.93 3.82 -2.96
C GLU A 28 -4.83 4.12 -1.93
N LEU A 29 -4.91 5.26 -1.25
CA LEU A 29 -3.88 5.65 -0.28
C LEU A 29 -4.06 4.88 1.03
N GLY A 30 -5.31 4.60 1.42
CA GLY A 30 -5.62 3.72 2.55
C GLY A 30 -5.15 2.29 2.29
N ALA A 31 -5.48 1.74 1.12
CA ALA A 31 -5.00 0.43 0.67
C ALA A 31 -3.47 0.35 0.65
N ALA A 32 -2.78 1.41 0.21
CA ALA A 32 -1.33 1.48 0.23
C ALA A 32 -0.74 1.54 1.64
N SER A 33 -1.40 2.24 2.57
CA SER A 33 -1.01 2.28 3.98
C SER A 33 -1.15 0.91 4.64
N ASP A 34 -2.29 0.24 4.44
CA ASP A 34 -2.53 -1.11 4.97
C ASP A 34 -1.52 -2.13 4.39
N LEU A 35 -1.25 -2.05 3.09
CA LEU A 35 -0.24 -2.88 2.45
C LEU A 35 1.17 -2.60 2.98
N ALA A 36 1.52 -1.33 3.23
CA ALA A 36 2.82 -0.97 3.79
C ALA A 36 2.98 -1.51 5.22
N GLU A 37 1.94 -1.48 6.03
CA GLU A 37 1.92 -2.08 7.36
C GLU A 37 2.12 -3.59 7.31
N ASP A 38 1.35 -4.31 6.49
CA ASP A 38 1.49 -5.76 6.35
C ASP A 38 2.89 -6.17 5.84
N ARG A 39 3.51 -5.34 4.99
CA ARG A 39 4.89 -5.56 4.54
C ARG A 39 5.91 -5.35 5.64
N ASN A 40 5.75 -4.32 6.46
CA ASN A 40 6.62 -4.08 7.60
C ASN A 40 6.53 -5.27 8.58
N LEU A 41 5.32 -5.76 8.87
CA LEU A 41 5.10 -6.96 9.67
C LEU A 41 5.77 -8.20 9.06
N LEU A 42 5.70 -8.38 7.73
CA LEU A 42 6.35 -9.48 7.03
C LEU A 42 7.89 -9.42 7.12
N ASP A 43 8.46 -8.21 7.17
CA ASP A 43 9.89 -7.96 7.38
C ASP A 43 10.30 -7.96 8.87
N ALA A 44 9.41 -8.45 9.75
CA ALA A 44 9.57 -8.42 11.22
C ALA A 44 9.86 -7.02 11.79
N CYS A 45 9.34 -5.98 11.12
CA CYS A 45 9.41 -4.58 11.51
C CYS A 45 8.04 -4.12 12.00
N ASP A 46 7.88 -3.88 13.30
CA ASP A 46 6.64 -3.34 13.90
C ASP A 46 6.55 -1.80 13.79
N ALA A 47 7.37 -1.18 12.94
CA ALA A 47 7.34 0.27 12.75
C ALA A 47 6.15 0.67 11.87
N GLN A 48 5.49 1.75 12.28
CA GLN A 48 4.43 2.36 11.48
C GLN A 48 5.01 2.84 10.14
N PRO A 49 4.36 2.55 9.00
CA PRO A 49 4.91 2.85 7.69
C PRO A 49 5.09 4.36 7.49
N ASP A 50 6.24 4.74 6.96
CA ASP A 50 6.53 6.13 6.62
C ASP A 50 6.04 6.49 5.20
N ALA A 51 6.29 7.72 4.76
CA ALA A 51 5.87 8.15 3.42
C ALA A 51 6.54 7.37 2.28
N THR A 52 7.74 6.84 2.52
CA THR A 52 8.50 6.00 1.58
C THR A 52 7.84 4.63 1.46
N ASP A 53 7.50 4.02 2.59
CA ASP A 53 6.84 2.71 2.65
C ASP A 53 5.50 2.74 1.94
N VAL A 54 4.67 3.75 2.25
CA VAL A 54 3.36 3.94 1.61
C VAL A 54 3.51 4.23 0.11
N HIS A 55 4.51 5.01 -0.30
CA HIS A 55 4.74 5.25 -1.72
C HIS A 55 5.14 3.98 -2.47
N HIS A 56 6.02 3.17 -1.89
CA HIS A 56 6.43 1.90 -2.47
C HIS A 56 5.24 0.92 -2.57
N ALA A 57 4.43 0.83 -1.52
CA ALA A 57 3.20 0.05 -1.52
C ALA A 57 2.21 0.54 -2.59
N LEU A 58 2.00 1.85 -2.72
CA LEU A 58 1.15 2.45 -3.75
C LEU A 58 1.67 2.15 -5.17
N PHE A 59 3.00 2.19 -5.36
CA PHE A 59 3.62 1.78 -6.61
C PHE A 59 3.32 0.32 -6.95
N LEU A 60 3.45 -0.60 -5.99
CA LEU A 60 3.16 -2.02 -6.20
C LEU A 60 1.68 -2.26 -6.53
N LEU A 61 0.74 -1.63 -5.80
CA LEU A 61 -0.70 -1.70 -6.08
C LEU A 61 -1.01 -1.24 -7.50
N ARG A 62 -0.44 -0.11 -7.93
CA ARG A 62 -0.65 0.42 -9.28
C ARG A 62 0.00 -0.44 -10.35
N ARG A 63 1.22 -0.93 -10.10
CA ARG A 63 1.94 -1.83 -11.01
C ARG A 63 1.17 -3.12 -11.24
N ALA A 64 0.63 -3.74 -10.20
CA ALA A 64 -0.20 -4.95 -10.29
C ALA A 64 -1.46 -4.74 -11.16
N ARG A 65 -1.98 -3.51 -11.17
CA ARG A 65 -3.16 -3.08 -11.94
C ARG A 65 -2.82 -2.51 -13.33
N GLY A 66 -1.54 -2.46 -13.72
CA GLY A 66 -1.11 -1.86 -14.98
C GLY A 66 -1.29 -0.33 -15.04
N LEU A 67 -1.37 0.33 -13.88
CA LEU A 67 -1.52 1.78 -13.75
C LEU A 67 -0.15 2.49 -13.70
N PRO A 68 -0.10 3.79 -14.03
CA PRO A 68 1.13 4.55 -14.00
C PRO A 68 1.69 4.72 -12.58
N THR A 69 3.01 4.83 -12.49
CA THR A 69 3.74 5.08 -11.24
C THR A 69 3.18 6.30 -10.51
N PRO A 70 2.90 6.19 -9.19
CA PRO A 70 2.46 7.34 -8.41
C PRO A 70 3.57 8.38 -8.25
N SER A 71 3.21 9.64 -7.98
CA SER A 71 4.18 10.69 -7.63
C SER A 71 4.47 10.66 -6.14
N PHE A 72 5.74 10.58 -5.77
CA PHE A 72 6.17 10.58 -4.36
C PHE A 72 5.74 11.86 -3.63
N ASP A 73 5.92 13.03 -4.24
CA ASP A 73 5.51 14.30 -3.64
C ASP A 73 3.99 14.36 -3.44
N GLN A 74 3.22 13.81 -4.37
CA GLN A 74 1.76 13.75 -4.23
C GLN A 74 1.35 12.83 -3.08
N THR A 75 1.96 11.64 -2.98
CA THR A 75 1.75 10.71 -1.86
C THR A 75 2.06 11.39 -0.53
N ARG A 76 3.23 12.04 -0.42
CA ARG A 76 3.65 12.74 0.79
C ARG A 76 2.71 13.88 1.18
N CYS A 77 2.24 14.68 0.21
CA CYS A 77 1.26 15.74 0.46
C CYS A 77 -0.12 15.22 0.88
N GLN A 78 -0.55 14.08 0.35
CA GLN A 78 -1.81 13.44 0.75
C GLN A 78 -1.73 12.87 2.17
N LEU A 79 -0.62 12.22 2.53
CA LEU A 79 -0.39 11.70 3.89
C LEU A 79 -0.34 12.82 4.93
N ARG A 80 0.39 13.91 4.66
CA ARG A 80 0.43 15.09 5.55
C ARG A 80 -0.95 15.69 5.79
N ARG A 81 -1.83 15.68 4.78
CA ARG A 81 -3.21 16.17 4.93
C ARG A 81 -4.10 15.24 5.75
N ARG A 82 -3.81 13.94 5.80
CA ARG A 82 -4.56 12.97 6.62
C ARG A 82 -4.13 12.98 8.08
N ALA A 83 -2.89 13.39 8.36
CA ALA A 83 -2.34 13.45 9.71
C ALA A 83 -2.62 14.79 10.44
N ALA A 84 -3.21 15.78 9.77
CA ALA A 84 -3.55 17.10 10.29
C ALA A 84 -5.03 17.21 10.61
#